data_AF-A0AA88Y894-F1
#
_entry.id   AF-A0AA88Y894-F1
#
_cell.length_a   1.000
_cell.length_b   1.000
_cell.length_c   1.000
_cell.angle_alpha   90.00
_cell.angle_beta   90.00
_cell.angle_gamma   90.00
#
_symmetry.space_group_name_H-M   'P 1'
#
loop_
_entity.id
_entity.type
_entity.pdbx_description
1 polymer ?
#
loop_
_entity_poly.entity_id
_entity_poly.type
_entity_poly.pdbx_seq_one_letter_code
_entity_poly.pdbx_strand_id
1 'polypeptide(L)'
;MLGYVVCENNGTTIQNFHPYMDSTLEQLRTVSQNNASSSRREKCISSLRRLFKESGRHEVVQIALMIIAHQDHWNDDHTLSEAKAMKQKGITLLVVTIGRRNFKELHSLRSIATSDDKFFVLPSFEDLKKLASDLSTGSCLRKCLNLSIVLK
;
A
#
# COMPACT_ATOMS: atom_id res chain seq x y z
N MET A 1 12.38 -8.29 -4.46
CA MET A 1 12.50 -6.96 -5.08
C MET A 1 11.58 -6.01 -4.32
N LEU A 2 12.00 -4.77 -4.13
CA LEU A 2 11.20 -3.73 -3.48
C LEU A 2 11.07 -2.54 -4.43
N GLY A 3 9.89 -1.97 -4.49
CA GLY A 3 9.61 -0.70 -5.16
C GLY A 3 8.64 0.09 -4.29
N TYR A 4 8.58 1.39 -4.49
CA TYR A 4 7.67 2.24 -3.72
C TYR A 4 7.08 3.33 -4.59
N VAL A 5 5.90 3.79 -4.16
CA VAL A 5 5.24 4.97 -4.71
C VAL A 5 4.92 5.88 -3.52
N VAL A 6 5.45 7.10 -3.53
CA VAL A 6 5.09 8.14 -2.56
C VAL A 6 4.32 9.23 -3.28
N CYS A 7 3.15 9.57 -2.73
CA CYS A 7 2.19 10.47 -3.35
C CYS A 7 1.99 11.69 -2.47
N GLU A 8 2.56 12.81 -2.93
CA GLU A 8 2.51 14.11 -2.26
C GLU A 8 1.76 15.11 -3.12
N ASN A 9 1.53 16.32 -2.59
CA ASN A 9 0.84 17.37 -3.34
C ASN A 9 1.60 17.80 -4.60
N ASN A 10 2.94 17.88 -4.52
CA ASN A 10 3.79 18.40 -5.60
C ASN A 10 4.18 17.34 -6.62
N GLY A 11 3.81 16.07 -6.43
CA GLY A 11 4.16 15.03 -7.36
C GLY A 11 3.98 13.61 -6.83
N THR A 12 4.36 12.67 -7.69
CA THR A 12 4.41 11.25 -7.35
C THR A 12 5.82 10.76 -7.58
N THR A 13 6.47 10.31 -6.52
CA THR A 13 7.80 9.69 -6.58
C THR A 13 7.62 8.20 -6.75
N ILE A 14 8.23 7.62 -7.78
CA ILE A 14 8.16 6.19 -8.08
C ILE A 14 9.57 5.63 -8.10
N GLN A 15 9.79 4.61 -7.29
CA GLN A 15 10.97 3.76 -7.35
C GLN A 15 10.55 2.39 -7.87
N ASN A 16 11.10 2.02 -9.03
CA ASN A 16 10.85 0.72 -9.65
C ASN A 16 11.37 -0.44 -8.80
N PHE A 17 10.85 -1.65 -9.06
CA PHE A 17 11.30 -2.84 -8.36
C PHE A 17 12.81 -3.06 -8.53
N HIS A 18 13.55 -3.00 -7.41
CA HIS A 18 14.99 -3.23 -7.36
C HIS A 18 15.31 -4.51 -6.57
N PRO A 19 16.31 -5.32 -6.96
CA PRO A 19 16.70 -6.52 -6.23
C PRO A 19 17.38 -6.21 -4.88
N TYR A 20 18.15 -5.11 -4.79
CA TYR A 20 18.83 -4.69 -3.57
C TYR A 20 17.93 -3.81 -2.70
N MET A 21 17.51 -4.35 -1.56
CA MET A 21 16.59 -3.67 -0.64
C MET A 21 17.28 -2.52 0.11
N ASP A 22 18.54 -2.67 0.51
CA ASP A 22 19.26 -1.66 1.30
C ASP A 22 19.34 -0.31 0.59
N SER A 23 19.72 -0.29 -0.69
CA SER A 23 19.77 0.96 -1.47
C SER A 23 18.39 1.61 -1.64
N THR A 24 17.34 0.79 -1.75
CA THR A 24 15.95 1.27 -1.86
C THR A 24 15.50 1.91 -0.53
N LEU A 25 15.91 1.33 0.61
CA LEU A 25 15.60 1.88 1.93
C LEU A 25 16.34 3.19 2.20
N GLU A 26 17.61 3.31 1.77
CA GLU A 26 18.33 4.58 1.88
C GLU A 26 17.64 5.69 1.07
N GLN A 27 17.20 5.40 -0.16
CA GLN A 27 16.46 6.35 -0.97
C GLN A 27 15.14 6.76 -0.31
N LEU A 28 14.41 5.80 0.27
CA LEU A 28 13.15 6.09 0.94
C LEU A 28 13.32 7.03 2.13
N ARG A 29 14.45 6.96 2.87
CA ARG A 29 14.76 7.90 3.97
C ARG A 29 14.93 9.34 3.51
N THR A 30 15.29 9.55 2.24
CA THR A 30 15.49 10.89 1.66
C THR A 30 14.21 11.50 1.07
N VAL A 31 13.13 10.71 0.95
CA VAL A 31 11.84 11.21 0.49
C VAL A 31 11.26 12.11 1.58
N SER A 32 11.31 13.43 1.35
CA SER A 32 10.98 14.49 2.31
C SER A 32 9.52 14.43 2.77
N GLN A 33 9.29 14.48 4.09
CA GLN A 33 7.96 14.69 4.67
C GLN A 33 7.55 16.17 4.59
N ASN A 34 7.35 16.68 3.38
CA ASN A 34 6.84 18.05 3.22
C ASN A 34 5.36 18.07 3.61
N ASN A 35 5.02 18.86 4.64
CA ASN A 35 3.65 19.06 5.13
C ASN A 35 2.72 19.45 3.96
N ALA A 36 1.86 18.52 3.55
CA ALA A 36 1.06 18.62 2.34
C ALA A 36 -0.43 18.42 2.66
N SER A 37 -1.21 19.49 2.44
CA SER A 37 -2.58 19.69 2.92
C SER A 37 -3.71 19.37 1.93
N SER A 38 -3.52 18.49 0.94
CA SER A 38 -4.63 17.94 0.12
C SER A 38 -4.11 16.96 -0.95
N SER A 39 -4.07 15.67 -0.62
CA SER A 39 -3.47 14.64 -1.49
C SER A 39 -4.35 14.27 -2.69
N ARG A 40 -3.82 14.33 -3.92
CA ARG A 40 -4.45 13.79 -5.15
C ARG A 40 -4.24 12.26 -5.24
N ARG A 41 -4.84 11.52 -4.31
CA ARG A 41 -4.60 10.07 -4.09
C ARG A 41 -5.02 9.13 -5.23
N GLU A 42 -5.90 9.55 -6.14
CA GLU A 42 -6.23 8.76 -7.36
C GLU A 42 -5.00 8.46 -8.21
N LYS A 43 -4.05 9.39 -8.26
CA LYS A 43 -2.77 9.20 -8.95
C LYS A 43 -1.89 8.15 -8.27
N CYS A 44 -2.12 7.91 -6.98
CA CYS A 44 -1.32 6.99 -6.20
C CYS A 44 -1.60 5.55 -6.58
N ILE A 45 -2.87 5.17 -6.59
CA ILE A 45 -3.25 3.81 -6.95
C ILE A 45 -2.98 3.52 -8.43
N SER A 46 -3.16 4.51 -9.32
CA SER A 46 -2.80 4.34 -10.73
C SER A 46 -1.30 4.22 -10.94
N SER A 47 -0.48 5.00 -10.22
CA SER A 47 0.98 4.90 -10.25
C SER A 47 1.45 3.57 -9.67
N LEU A 48 0.80 3.06 -8.62
CA LEU A 48 1.07 1.76 -8.05
C LEU A 48 0.74 0.64 -9.06
N ARG A 49 -0.43 0.70 -9.71
CA ARG A 49 -0.76 -0.26 -10.79
C ARG A 49 0.26 -0.19 -11.93
N ARG A 50 0.71 1.01 -12.30
CA ARG A 50 1.75 1.20 -13.32
C ARG A 50 3.08 0.57 -12.91
N LEU A 51 3.51 0.76 -11.66
CA LEU A 51 4.72 0.16 -11.11
C LEU A 51 4.72 -1.37 -11.28
N PHE A 52 3.62 -2.04 -10.90
CA PHE A 52 3.46 -3.48 -11.11
C PHE A 52 3.41 -3.88 -12.59
N LYS A 53 2.78 -3.07 -13.44
CA LYS A 53 2.72 -3.34 -14.88
C LYS A 53 4.09 -3.25 -15.55
N GLU A 54 4.90 -2.27 -15.18
CA GLU A 54 6.14 -1.93 -15.88
C GLU A 54 7.37 -2.67 -15.34
N SER A 55 7.41 -2.91 -14.03
CA SER A 55 8.60 -3.50 -13.38
C SER A 55 8.29 -4.76 -12.56
N GLY A 56 7.01 -5.14 -12.45
CA GLY A 56 6.61 -6.36 -11.76
C GLY A 56 7.01 -7.60 -12.55
N ARG A 57 7.58 -8.59 -11.87
CA ARG A 57 7.81 -9.90 -12.47
C ARG A 57 6.47 -10.62 -12.62
N HIS A 58 6.30 -11.29 -13.75
CA HIS A 58 5.18 -12.21 -13.96
C HIS A 58 5.42 -13.50 -13.16
N GLU A 59 4.35 -14.22 -12.82
CA GLU A 59 4.39 -15.55 -12.18
C GLU A 59 5.01 -15.60 -10.77
N VAL A 60 5.18 -14.45 -10.12
CA VAL A 60 5.55 -14.37 -8.70
C VAL A 60 4.41 -13.75 -7.91
N VAL A 61 4.37 -14.02 -6.60
CA VAL A 61 3.43 -13.37 -5.69
C VAL A 61 3.69 -11.85 -5.71
N GLN A 62 2.65 -11.08 -6.04
CA GLN A 62 2.69 -9.62 -6.08
C GLN A 62 1.86 -9.04 -4.93
N ILE A 63 2.53 -8.29 -4.05
CA ILE A 63 1.93 -7.72 -2.84
C ILE A 63 2.17 -6.21 -2.84
N ALA A 64 1.11 -5.43 -2.65
CA ALA A 64 1.19 -4.00 -2.44
C ALA A 64 0.73 -3.63 -1.03
N LEU A 65 1.57 -2.94 -0.28
CA LEU A 65 1.22 -2.33 1.01
C LEU A 65 0.99 -0.84 0.80
N MET A 66 -0.24 -0.40 1.02
CA MET A 66 -0.65 1.00 0.91
C MET A 66 -0.85 1.59 2.31
N ILE A 67 -0.09 2.65 2.63
CA ILE A 67 -0.21 3.38 3.90
C ILE A 67 -0.89 4.72 3.63
N ILE A 68 -1.97 5.00 4.36
CA ILE A 68 -2.84 6.15 4.14
C ILE A 68 -3.03 6.90 5.46
N ALA A 69 -2.37 8.05 5.59
CA ALA A 69 -2.56 8.99 6.69
C ALA A 69 -3.35 10.23 6.25
N HIS A 70 -3.92 10.97 7.20
CA HIS A 70 -4.70 12.21 7.03
C HIS A 70 -6.09 12.03 6.38
N GLN A 71 -7.00 12.97 6.68
CA GLN A 71 -8.34 13.06 6.10
C GLN A 71 -8.30 13.90 4.83
N ASP A 72 -8.17 13.25 3.68
CA ASP A 72 -8.50 13.89 2.39
C ASP A 72 -9.53 13.05 1.66
N HIS A 73 -10.27 13.72 0.78
CA HIS A 73 -11.34 13.17 -0.04
C HIS A 73 -10.77 12.23 -1.12
N TRP A 74 -11.36 11.03 -1.28
CA TRP A 74 -11.15 10.19 -2.45
C TRP A 74 -12.25 10.39 -3.45
N ASN A 75 -11.91 10.35 -4.74
CA ASN A 75 -12.86 9.86 -5.72
C ASN A 75 -12.94 8.35 -5.55
N ASP A 76 -13.98 7.92 -4.85
CA ASP A 76 -14.21 6.52 -4.52
C ASP A 76 -14.28 5.67 -5.80
N ASP A 77 -14.93 6.13 -6.87
CA ASP A 77 -15.18 5.31 -8.07
C ASP A 77 -13.90 4.95 -8.83
N HIS A 78 -13.06 5.95 -9.15
CA HIS A 78 -11.80 5.70 -9.87
C HIS A 78 -10.85 4.84 -9.03
N THR A 79 -10.75 5.13 -7.74
CA THR A 79 -9.88 4.39 -6.82
C THR A 79 -10.31 2.93 -6.71
N LEU A 80 -11.62 2.67 -6.59
CA LEU A 80 -12.16 1.32 -6.54
C LEU A 80 -11.98 0.56 -7.86
N SER A 81 -12.11 1.25 -9.00
CA SER A 81 -11.86 0.66 -10.32
C SER A 81 -10.40 0.21 -10.48
N GLU A 82 -9.46 1.06 -10.09
CA GLU A 82 -8.02 0.76 -10.11
C GLU A 82 -7.67 -0.39 -9.15
N ALA A 83 -8.21 -0.38 -7.94
CA ALA A 83 -8.05 -1.47 -6.97
C ALA A 83 -8.60 -2.79 -7.52
N LYS A 84 -9.79 -2.77 -8.14
CA LYS A 84 -10.40 -3.93 -8.79
C LYS A 84 -9.50 -4.48 -9.90
N ALA A 85 -8.96 -3.62 -10.75
CA ALA A 85 -8.06 -4.02 -11.82
C ALA A 85 -6.77 -4.67 -11.30
N MET A 86 -6.21 -4.16 -10.20
CA MET A 86 -5.04 -4.77 -9.53
C MET A 86 -5.37 -6.14 -8.94
N LYS A 87 -6.52 -6.27 -8.26
CA LYS A 87 -7.00 -7.54 -7.68
C LYS A 87 -7.23 -8.60 -8.75
N GLN A 88 -7.84 -8.24 -9.88
CA GLN A 88 -8.05 -9.13 -11.02
C GLN A 88 -6.75 -9.63 -11.65
N LYS A 89 -5.65 -8.90 -11.50
CA LYS A 89 -4.31 -9.31 -11.93
C LYS A 89 -3.56 -10.17 -10.91
N GLY A 90 -4.20 -10.55 -9.80
CA GLY A 90 -3.57 -11.35 -8.74
C GLY A 90 -2.68 -10.54 -7.80
N ILE A 91 -2.73 -9.20 -7.84
CA ILE A 91 -2.01 -8.36 -6.88
C ILE A 91 -2.79 -8.32 -5.57
N THR A 92 -2.12 -8.71 -4.48
CA THR A 92 -2.68 -8.63 -3.13
C THR A 92 -2.50 -7.23 -2.57
N LEU A 93 -3.60 -6.53 -2.29
CA LEU A 93 -3.62 -5.18 -1.72
C LEU A 93 -3.84 -5.24 -0.21
N LEU A 94 -2.84 -4.77 0.54
CA LEU A 94 -2.91 -4.50 1.97
C LEU A 94 -3.06 -2.99 2.16
N VAL A 95 -4.02 -2.59 2.99
CA VAL A 95 -4.33 -1.18 3.23
C VAL A 95 -4.21 -0.91 4.72
N VAL A 96 -3.34 0.03 5.08
CA VAL A 96 -3.15 0.54 6.44
C VAL A 96 -3.60 1.99 6.45
N THR A 97 -4.59 2.33 7.25
CA THR A 97 -4.99 3.72 7.47
C THR A 97 -4.66 4.17 8.88
N ILE A 98 -4.24 5.43 9.04
CA ILE A 98 -3.78 5.99 10.31
C ILE A 98 -4.65 7.20 10.68
N GLY A 99 -5.18 7.22 11.90
CA GLY A 99 -5.89 8.36 12.48
C GLY A 99 -7.31 8.60 11.95
N ARG A 100 -7.90 7.64 11.22
CA ARG A 100 -9.26 7.76 10.67
C ARG A 100 -10.33 7.22 11.60
N ARG A 101 -11.42 7.98 11.76
CA ARG A 101 -12.57 7.64 12.60
C ARG A 101 -13.91 7.70 11.88
N ASN A 102 -13.95 8.25 10.65
CA ASN A 102 -15.17 8.34 9.87
C ASN A 102 -15.54 6.97 9.26
N PHE A 103 -16.69 6.43 9.64
CA PHE A 103 -17.14 5.11 9.17
C PHE A 103 -17.32 5.01 7.65
N LYS A 104 -17.82 6.07 7.00
CA LYS A 104 -18.02 6.08 5.54
C LYS A 104 -16.68 6.01 4.80
N GLU A 105 -15.70 6.78 5.25
CA GLU A 105 -14.34 6.75 4.68
C GLU A 105 -13.65 5.40 4.93
N LEU A 106 -13.80 4.84 6.13
CA LEU A 106 -13.25 3.52 6.46
C LEU A 106 -13.87 2.42 5.59
N HIS A 107 -15.16 2.53 5.27
CA HIS A 107 -15.83 1.59 4.37
C HIS A 107 -15.29 1.66 2.93
N SER A 108 -15.09 2.88 2.41
CA SER A 108 -14.44 3.08 1.10
C SER A 108 -13.03 2.48 1.07
N LEU A 109 -12.21 2.78 2.08
CA LEU A 109 -10.86 2.22 2.21
C LEU A 109 -10.81 0.70 2.28
N ARG A 110 -11.70 0.12 3.07
CA ARG A 110 -11.79 -1.33 3.22
C ARG A 110 -12.00 -2.00 1.86
N SER A 111 -12.76 -1.35 0.97
CA SER A 111 -13.06 -1.87 -0.36
C SER A 111 -11.85 -1.85 -1.32
N ILE A 112 -10.80 -1.07 -1.01
CA ILE A 112 -9.52 -1.08 -1.74
C ILE A 112 -8.74 -2.37 -1.43
N ALA A 113 -8.76 -2.82 -0.17
CA ALA A 113 -8.05 -4.04 0.23
C ALA A 113 -8.56 -5.27 -0.53
N THR A 114 -7.71 -6.30 -0.63
CA THR A 114 -8.10 -7.57 -1.26
C THR A 114 -9.15 -8.32 -0.44
N SER A 115 -9.09 -8.21 0.88
CA SER A 115 -10.02 -8.84 1.82
C SER A 115 -9.96 -8.16 3.19
N ASP A 116 -10.93 -8.42 4.05
CA ASP A 116 -11.06 -7.73 5.34
C ASP A 116 -9.86 -7.93 6.28
N ASP A 117 -9.20 -9.09 6.23
CA ASP A 117 -7.97 -9.40 6.97
C ASP A 117 -6.73 -8.63 6.49
N LYS A 118 -6.86 -7.88 5.39
CA LYS A 118 -5.80 -7.05 4.79
C LYS A 118 -6.06 -5.55 4.94
N PHE A 119 -7.08 -5.18 5.72
CA PHE A 119 -7.39 -3.80 6.06
C PHE A 119 -7.10 -3.53 7.53
N PHE A 120 -6.21 -2.57 7.78
CA PHE A 120 -5.75 -2.21 9.12
C PHE A 120 -6.08 -0.75 9.39
N VAL A 121 -6.67 -0.49 10.56
CA VAL A 121 -6.95 0.85 11.06
C VAL A 121 -6.09 1.06 12.30
N LEU A 122 -5.17 2.00 12.21
CA LEU A 122 -4.26 2.36 13.29
C LEU A 122 -4.65 3.72 13.87
N PRO A 123 -4.61 3.90 15.21
CA PRO A 123 -4.89 5.19 15.81
C PRO A 123 -3.79 6.22 15.52
N SER A 124 -2.52 5.80 15.47
CA SER A 124 -1.38 6.69 15.28
C SER A 124 -0.23 6.05 14.49
N PHE A 125 0.80 6.84 14.16
CA PHE A 125 2.02 6.32 13.54
C PHE A 125 2.87 5.47 14.49
N GLU A 126 2.70 5.61 15.81
CA GLU A 126 3.42 4.78 16.79
C GLU A 126 2.98 3.32 16.70
N ASP A 127 1.70 3.10 16.45
CA ASP A 127 1.10 1.77 16.26
C ASP A 127 1.61 1.07 14.99
N LEU A 128 2.20 1.81 14.04
CA LEU A 128 2.77 1.24 12.83
C LEU A 128 3.97 0.34 13.15
N LYS A 129 4.76 0.68 14.19
CA LYS A 129 5.88 -0.17 14.64
C LYS A 129 5.37 -1.51 15.17
N LYS A 130 4.28 -1.50 15.93
CA LYS A 130 3.64 -2.72 16.42
C LYS A 130 3.10 -3.55 15.27
N LEU A 131 2.36 -2.94 14.32
CA LEU A 131 1.89 -3.64 13.13
C LEU A 131 3.05 -4.22 12.31
N ALA A 132 4.14 -3.47 12.13
CA ALA A 132 5.32 -3.96 11.42
C ALA A 132 5.97 -5.15 12.15
N SER A 133 6.01 -5.14 13.48
CA SER A 133 6.47 -6.28 14.28
C SER A 133 5.54 -7.48 14.12
N ASP A 134 4.23 -7.28 14.21
CA ASP A 134 3.22 -8.34 14.07
C ASP A 134 3.23 -8.95 12.67
N LEU A 135 3.44 -8.12 11.65
CA LEU A 135 3.64 -8.56 10.28
C LEU A 135 4.97 -9.30 10.13
N SER A 136 6.07 -8.87 10.72
CA SER A 136 7.39 -9.50 10.51
C SER A 136 7.63 -10.77 11.34
N THR A 137 7.03 -10.87 12.53
CA THR A 137 7.28 -11.95 13.51
C THR A 137 6.09 -12.90 13.67
N GLY A 138 4.88 -12.49 13.27
CA GLY A 138 3.65 -13.22 13.55
C GLY A 138 3.17 -14.13 12.43
N SER A 139 2.20 -14.99 12.77
CA SER A 139 1.41 -15.78 11.81
C SER A 139 0.65 -14.92 10.79
N CYS A 140 0.45 -13.62 11.08
CA CYS A 140 -0.17 -12.68 10.16
C CYS A 140 0.67 -12.48 8.89
N LEU A 141 2.00 -12.55 8.87
CA LEU A 141 2.71 -12.48 7.58
C LEU A 141 2.18 -13.55 6.61
N ARG A 142 2.09 -14.80 7.08
CA ARG A 142 1.67 -15.94 6.26
C ARG A 142 0.18 -15.87 5.94
N LYS A 143 -0.65 -15.52 6.93
CA LYS A 143 -2.11 -15.46 6.81
C LYS A 143 -2.59 -14.22 6.02
N CYS A 144 -2.10 -13.04 6.40
CA CYS A 144 -2.46 -11.74 5.82
C CYS A 144 -1.85 -11.52 4.42
N LEU A 145 -0.71 -12.14 4.09
CA LEU A 145 -0.18 -12.14 2.71
C LEU A 145 -0.61 -13.37 1.91
N ASN A 146 -1.40 -14.26 2.52
CA ASN A 146 -1.80 -15.55 1.96
C ASN A 146 -0.61 -16.29 1.31
N LEU A 147 0.57 -16.19 1.94
CA LEU A 147 1.79 -16.90 1.56
C LEU A 147 1.62 -18.35 2.00
N SER A 148 0.67 -19.03 1.36
CA SER A 148 0.60 -20.49 1.35
C SER A 148 1.82 -20.93 0.56
N ILE A 149 2.89 -21.16 1.30
CA ILE A 149 4.15 -21.80 0.93
C ILE A 149 4.02 -22.55 -0.40
N VAL A 150 4.51 -21.94 -1.49
CA VAL A 150 4.99 -22.68 -2.67
C VAL A 150 6.33 -23.30 -2.25
N LEU A 151 6.26 -24.31 -1.41
CA LEU A 151 7.28 -25.33 -1.24
C LEU A 151 6.54 -26.66 -1.36
N LYS A 152 6.35 -27.08 -2.60
CA LYS A 152 6.38 -28.50 -2.95
C LYS A 152 7.53 -28.68 -3.92
#